data_AF-A0AAV4LR58-F1
#
_entry.id   AF-A0AAV4LR58-F1
#
_cell.length_a   1.000
_cell.length_b   1.000
_cell.length_c   1.000
_cell.angle_alpha   90.00
_cell.angle_beta   90.00
_cell.angle_gamma   90.00
#
_symmetry.space_group_name_H-M   'P 1'
#
loop_
_entity.id
_entity.type
_entity.pdbx_description
1 polymer ?
#
loop_
_entity_poly.entity_id
_entity_poly.type
_entity_poly.pdbx_seq_one_letter_code
_entity_poly.pdbx_strand_id
1 'polypeptide(L)'
;MLDTYVPDDYKEVTCLKHLFEKTGVVQFNHRCLGYATVVMSALTYWSARAGGVPSGVRKLAMGSLHASLLQVVIGIMTVLKHVPLHGALTHHANAMALWSVLLMLLARAR
;
A
#
# COMPACT_ATOMS: atom_id res chain seq x y z
N MET A 1 -13.29 8.59 -18.45
CA MET A 1 -12.21 8.31 -17.46
C MET A 1 -12.54 7.14 -16.53
N LEU A 2 -13.73 6.54 -16.60
CA LEU A 2 -14.16 5.39 -15.77
C LEU A 2 -14.55 4.16 -16.61
N ASP A 3 -14.26 4.22 -17.91
CA ASP A 3 -14.80 3.34 -18.93
C ASP A 3 -13.93 2.08 -19.06
N THR A 4 -12.65 2.19 -18.67
CA THR A 4 -11.64 1.12 -18.75
C THR A 4 -10.88 1.02 -17.41
N TYR A 5 -10.75 -0.20 -16.86
CA TYR A 5 -10.03 -0.43 -15.59
C TYR A 5 -8.54 -0.10 -15.70
N VAL A 6 -7.91 -0.44 -16.82
CA VAL A 6 -6.55 -0.03 -17.18
C VAL A 6 -6.63 1.30 -17.94
N PRO A 7 -5.87 2.34 -17.54
CA PRO A 7 -5.88 3.63 -18.23
C PRO A 7 -5.39 3.51 -19.68
N ASP A 8 -6.04 4.23 -20.60
CA ASP A 8 -5.61 4.31 -22.00
C ASP A 8 -4.21 4.92 -22.16
N ASP A 9 -3.77 5.76 -21.21
CA ASP A 9 -2.41 6.31 -21.12
C ASP A 9 -1.30 5.25 -21.24
N TYR A 10 -1.59 3.98 -20.91
CA TYR A 10 -0.66 2.87 -21.11
C TYR A 10 -0.30 2.63 -22.58
N LYS A 11 -1.21 2.90 -23.52
CA LYS A 11 -0.95 2.77 -24.97
C LYS A 11 0.16 3.71 -25.44
N GLU A 12 0.39 4.78 -24.70
CA GLU A 12 1.39 5.80 -24.99
C GLU A 12 2.70 5.62 -24.20
N VAL A 13 2.83 4.53 -23.44
CA VAL A 13 4.07 4.20 -22.73
C VAL A 13 5.08 3.64 -23.72
N THR A 14 6.02 4.49 -24.15
CA THR A 14 7.09 4.12 -25.09
C THR A 14 8.46 4.03 -24.41
N CYS A 15 8.59 4.52 -23.18
CA CYS A 15 9.80 4.45 -22.38
C CYS A 15 9.50 4.41 -20.88
N LEU A 16 10.51 4.11 -20.07
CA LEU A 16 10.38 4.00 -18.61
C LEU A 16 9.86 5.29 -17.95
N LYS A 17 10.24 6.46 -18.48
CA LYS A 17 9.83 7.76 -17.94
C LYS A 17 8.31 7.92 -17.94
N HIS A 18 7.62 7.39 -18.96
CA HIS A 18 6.15 7.49 -19.06
C HIS A 18 5.43 6.71 -17.95
N LEU A 19 6.07 5.71 -17.33
CA LEU A 19 5.50 4.99 -16.18
C LEU A 19 5.37 5.87 -14.93
N PHE A 20 6.16 6.94 -14.85
CA PHE A 20 6.26 7.81 -13.67
C PHE A 20 5.72 9.23 -13.90
N GLU A 21 5.49 9.63 -15.15
CA GLU A 21 5.03 10.97 -15.50
C GLU A 21 3.61 11.03 -16.04
N LYS A 22 3.10 9.94 -16.66
CA LYS A 22 1.71 9.91 -17.10
C LYS A 22 0.80 9.67 -15.90
N THR A 23 -0.01 10.68 -15.57
CA THR A 23 -0.86 10.69 -14.37
C THR A 23 -1.74 9.45 -14.25
N GLY A 24 -2.38 9.00 -15.33
CA GLY A 24 -3.22 7.79 -15.32
C GLY A 24 -2.41 6.53 -14.98
N VAL A 25 -1.24 6.38 -15.60
CA VAL A 25 -0.31 5.26 -15.37
C VAL A 25 0.20 5.24 -13.93
N VAL A 26 0.63 6.39 -13.40
CA VAL A 26 1.12 6.51 -12.02
C VAL A 26 0.03 6.13 -11.02
N GLN A 27 -1.18 6.66 -11.18
CA GLN A 27 -2.30 6.37 -10.29
C GLN A 27 -2.73 4.90 -10.36
N PHE A 28 -2.68 4.28 -11.55
CA PHE A 28 -2.97 2.86 -11.70
C PHE A 28 -1.90 1.99 -11.04
N ASN A 29 -0.62 2.22 -11.34
CA ASN A 29 0.50 1.52 -10.72
C ASN A 29 0.46 1.62 -9.19
N HIS A 30 0.20 2.83 -8.67
CA HIS A 30 0.09 3.05 -7.24
C HIS A 30 -1.05 2.23 -6.60
N ARG A 31 -2.22 2.15 -7.25
CA ARG A 31 -3.34 1.30 -6.81
C ARG A 31 -2.95 -0.18 -6.78
N CYS A 32 -2.31 -0.68 -7.83
CA CYS A 32 -1.83 -2.06 -7.88
C CYS A 32 -0.84 -2.37 -6.76
N LEU A 33 0.10 -1.48 -6.48
CA LEU A 33 1.03 -1.60 -5.34
C LEU A 33 0.27 -1.59 -3.99
N GLY A 34 -0.77 -0.78 -3.86
CA GLY A 34 -1.65 -0.78 -2.70
C GLY A 34 -2.34 -2.13 -2.49
N TYR A 35 -2.92 -2.71 -3.55
CA TYR A 35 -3.54 -4.04 -3.49
C TYR A 35 -2.54 -5.13 -3.12
N ALA A 36 -1.38 -5.14 -3.78
CA ALA A 36 -0.30 -6.08 -3.47
C ALA A 36 0.14 -5.96 -2.01
N THR A 37 0.28 -4.75 -1.48
CA THR A 37 0.67 -4.50 -0.08
C THR A 37 -0.35 -5.11 0.89
N VAL A 38 -1.64 -4.88 0.69
CA VAL A 38 -2.70 -5.45 1.54
C VAL A 38 -2.70 -6.98 1.49
N VAL A 39 -2.60 -7.56 0.30
CA VAL A 39 -2.54 -9.03 0.12
C VAL A 39 -1.32 -9.60 0.84
N MET A 40 -0.15 -9.00 0.65
CA MET A 40 1.09 -9.46 1.28
C MET A 40 1.07 -9.30 2.80
N SER A 41 0.50 -8.21 3.33
CA SER A 41 0.29 -8.05 4.77
C SER A 41 -0.69 -9.08 5.34
N ALA A 42 -1.76 -9.42 4.60
CA ALA A 42 -2.71 -10.45 5.00
C ALA A 42 -2.07 -11.85 5.03
N LEU A 43 -1.29 -12.20 3.98
CA LEU A 43 -0.53 -13.45 3.92
C LEU A 43 0.51 -13.52 5.04
N THR A 44 1.21 -12.42 5.31
CA THR A 44 2.18 -12.32 6.40
C THR A 44 1.52 -12.56 7.76
N TYR A 45 0.37 -11.95 8.00
CA TYR A 45 -0.42 -12.20 9.21
C TYR A 45 -0.89 -13.65 9.30
N TRP A 46 -1.37 -14.23 8.19
CA TRP A 46 -1.79 -15.62 8.14
C TRP A 46 -0.65 -16.58 8.49
N SER A 47 0.53 -16.38 7.91
CA SER A 47 1.73 -17.17 8.21
C SER A 47 2.18 -17.00 9.67
N ALA A 48 2.06 -15.79 10.24
CA ALA A 48 2.39 -15.53 11.64
C ALA A 48 1.41 -16.18 12.65
N ARG A 49 0.32 -16.82 12.19
CA ARG A 49 -0.56 -17.63 13.03
C ARG A 49 -0.07 -19.07 13.23
N ALA A 50 0.97 -19.49 12.52
CA ALA A 50 1.57 -20.81 12.70
C ALA A 50 2.08 -21.00 14.15
N GLY A 51 2.07 -22.25 14.61
CA GLY A 51 2.60 -22.60 15.93
C GLY A 51 4.09 -22.27 16.03
N GLY A 52 4.55 -21.83 17.20
CA GLY A 52 5.95 -21.49 17.45
C GLY A 52 6.36 -20.06 17.07
N VAL A 53 5.49 -19.28 16.43
CA VAL A 53 5.77 -17.87 16.14
C VAL A 53 5.67 -17.03 17.43
N PRO A 54 6.70 -16.24 17.79
CA PRO A 54 6.66 -15.38 18.98
C PRO A 54 5.49 -14.39 18.95
N SER A 55 4.88 -14.15 20.11
CA SER A 55 3.71 -13.27 20.23
C SER A 55 3.98 -11.84 19.72
N GLY A 56 5.22 -11.34 19.86
CA GLY A 56 5.65 -10.04 19.33
C GLY A 56 5.61 -9.98 17.79
N VAL A 57 6.07 -11.03 17.11
CA VAL A 57 6.04 -11.14 15.63
C VAL A 57 4.60 -11.19 15.15
N ARG A 58 3.74 -11.98 15.79
CA ARG A 58 2.31 -12.05 15.47
C ARG A 58 1.60 -10.69 15.62
N LYS A 59 1.91 -9.94 16.69
CA LYS A 59 1.36 -8.58 16.90
C LYS A 59 1.81 -7.61 15.80
N LEU A 60 3.08 -7.66 15.38
CA LEU A 60 3.60 -6.81 14.30
C LEU A 60 2.98 -7.17 12.95
N ALA A 61 2.82 -8.47 12.64
CA ALA A 61 2.17 -8.91 11.42
C ALA A 61 0.68 -8.50 11.38
N MET A 62 -0.01 -8.56 12.52
CA MET A 62 -1.36 -8.02 12.65
C MET A 62 -1.37 -6.49 12.48
N GLY A 63 -0.40 -5.79 13.06
CA GLY A 63 -0.24 -4.35 12.93
C GLY A 63 -0.01 -3.89 11.50
N SER A 64 0.82 -4.62 10.72
CA SER A 64 1.05 -4.30 9.31
C SER A 64 -0.22 -4.48 8.46
N LEU A 65 -1.03 -5.50 8.75
CA LEU A 65 -2.33 -5.67 8.10
C LEU A 65 -3.26 -4.48 8.38
N HIS A 66 -3.44 -4.09 9.65
CA HIS A 66 -4.29 -2.94 10.00
C HIS A 66 -3.78 -1.64 9.36
N ALA A 67 -2.48 -1.38 9.43
CA ALA A 67 -1.89 -0.18 8.84
C ALA A 67 -2.03 -0.17 7.30
N SER A 68 -1.92 -1.31 6.62
CA SER A 68 -2.15 -1.42 5.18
C SER A 68 -3.60 -1.15 4.77
N LEU A 69 -4.58 -1.64 5.54
CA LEU A 69 -6.00 -1.36 5.30
C LEU A 69 -6.31 0.12 5.53
N LEU A 70 -5.79 0.69 6.61
CA LEU A 70 -5.92 2.11 6.91
C LEU A 70 -5.28 2.97 5.79
N GLN A 71 -4.14 2.55 5.26
CA GLN A 71 -3.47 3.22 4.14
C GLN A 71 -4.41 3.35 2.93
N VAL A 72 -5.07 2.25 2.54
CA VAL A 72 -6.01 2.23 1.41
C VAL A 72 -7.21 3.13 1.68
N VAL A 73 -7.78 3.07 2.88
CA VAL A 73 -8.92 3.93 3.26
C VAL A 73 -8.55 5.41 3.16
N ILE A 74 -7.42 5.82 3.74
CA ILE A 74 -6.97 7.21 3.67
C ILE A 74 -6.70 7.60 2.21
N GLY A 75 -6.07 6.74 1.41
CA GLY A 75 -5.75 6.97 0.01
C GLY A 75 -7.00 7.22 -0.84
N ILE A 76 -8.00 6.35 -0.72
CA ILE A 76 -9.30 6.49 -1.40
C ILE A 76 -9.97 7.82 -0.98
N MET A 77 -10.06 8.08 0.33
CA MET A 77 -10.67 9.32 0.84
C MET A 77 -9.94 10.57 0.37
N THR A 78 -8.61 10.51 0.22
CA THR A 78 -7.79 11.62 -0.25
C THR A 78 -8.10 11.93 -1.72
N VAL A 79 -8.17 10.91 -2.57
CA VAL A 79 -8.52 11.10 -3.99
C VAL A 79 -9.95 11.60 -4.15
N LEU A 80 -10.92 11.03 -3.42
CA LEU A 80 -12.32 11.45 -3.46
C LEU A 80 -12.50 12.92 -3.03
N LYS A 81 -11.62 13.43 -2.16
CA LYS A 81 -11.63 14.82 -1.70
C LYS A 81 -10.74 15.75 -2.52
N HIS A 82 -10.30 15.34 -3.71
CA HIS A 82 -9.42 16.13 -4.60
C HIS A 82 -8.05 16.45 -3.98
N VAL A 83 -7.49 15.49 -3.24
CA VAL A 83 -6.12 15.52 -2.70
C VAL A 83 -5.84 16.74 -1.81
N PRO A 84 -6.61 16.94 -0.73
CA PRO A 84 -6.31 18.03 0.22
C PRO A 84 -4.99 17.75 0.94
N LEU A 85 -4.22 18.80 1.22
CA LEU A 85 -2.88 18.69 1.82
C LEU A 85 -2.86 17.82 3.09
N HIS A 86 -3.80 18.04 4.00
CA HIS A 86 -3.89 17.27 5.24
C HIS A 86 -4.14 15.77 4.97
N GLY A 87 -5.00 15.43 3.99
CA GLY A 87 -5.26 14.04 3.62
C GLY A 87 -4.03 13.35 3.02
N ALA A 88 -3.32 14.05 2.13
CA ALA A 88 -2.07 13.58 1.56
C ALA A 88 -1.00 13.35 2.66
N LEU A 89 -0.83 14.29 3.58
CA LEU A 89 0.11 14.15 4.70
C LEU A 89 -0.28 13.00 5.64
N THR A 90 -1.57 12.83 5.95
CA THR A 90 -2.05 11.70 6.75
C THR A 90 -1.78 10.36 6.06
N HIS A 91 -1.96 10.29 4.74
CA HIS A 91 -1.62 9.11 3.95
C HIS A 91 -0.11 8.81 4.00
N HIS A 92 0.74 9.82 3.86
CA HIS A 92 2.19 9.66 3.95
C HIS A 92 2.65 9.25 5.35
N ALA A 93 2.07 9.84 6.40
CA ALA A 93 2.38 9.50 7.79
C ALA A 93 2.04 8.02 8.11
N ASN A 94 0.87 7.55 7.67
CA ASN A 94 0.50 6.14 7.83
C ASN A 94 1.40 5.21 6.99
N ALA A 95 1.86 5.64 5.81
CA ALA A 95 2.80 4.87 4.99
C ALA A 95 4.13 4.66 5.74
N MET A 96 4.65 5.71 6.39
CA MET A 96 5.86 5.62 7.20
C MET A 96 5.65 4.71 8.41
N ALA A 97 4.50 4.79 9.09
CA ALA A 97 4.17 3.90 10.19
C ALA A 97 4.11 2.42 9.74
N LEU A 98 3.43 2.13 8.63
CA LEU A 98 3.39 0.80 8.02
C LEU A 98 4.81 0.29 7.70
N TRP A 99 5.62 1.13 7.06
CA TRP A 99 7.01 0.80 6.73
C TRP A 99 7.83 0.46 7.97
N SER A 100 7.75 1.28 9.04
CA SER A 100 8.44 1.00 10.30
C SER A 100 7.98 -0.30 10.95
N VAL A 101 6.68 -0.61 10.93
CA VAL A 101 6.15 -1.90 11.42
C VAL A 101 6.71 -3.08 10.63
N LEU A 102 6.79 -2.96 9.31
CA LEU A 102 7.36 -4.00 8.44
C LEU A 102 8.87 -4.20 8.70
N LEU A 103 9.63 -3.12 8.91
CA LEU A 103 11.05 -3.23 9.29
C LEU A 103 11.23 -3.92 10.64
N MET A 104 10.41 -3.56 11.64
CA MET A 104 10.44 -4.23 12.95
C MET A 104 10.04 -5.71 12.85
N LEU A 105 9.08 -6.03 11.99
CA LEU A 105 8.67 -7.40 11.73
C LEU A 105 9.83 -8.19 11.10
N LEU A 106 10.47 -7.64 10.07
CA LEU A 106 11.63 -8.25 9.42
C LEU A 106 12.80 -8.47 10.40
N ALA A 107 13.05 -7.50 11.29
CA ALA A 107 14.12 -7.61 12.28
C ALA A 107 13.86 -8.69 13.35
N ARG A 108 12.59 -8.97 13.68
CA ARG A 108 12.20 -9.95 14.71
C ARG A 108 11.80 -11.32 14.17
N ALA A 109 11.63 -11.45 12.86
CA ALA A 109 11.32 -12.70 12.18
C ALA A 109 12.56 -13.47 11.69
N ARG A 110 13.75 -12.86 11.82
CA ARG A 110 15.05 -13.53 11.68
C ARG A 110 15.41 -14.22 12.98
#